data_AF-A0A645A2V8-F1
#
_entry.id   AF-A0A645A2V8-F1
#
_cell.length_a   1.000
_cell.length_b   1.000
_cell.length_c   1.000
_cell.angle_alpha   90.00
_cell.angle_beta   90.00
_cell.angle_gamma   90.00
#
_symmetry.space_group_name_H-M   'P 1'
#
loop_
_entity.id
_entity.type
_entity.pdbx_description
1 polymer ?
#
loop_
_entity_poly.entity_id
_entity_poly.type
_entity_poly.pdbx_seq_one_letter_code
_entity_poly.pdbx_strand_id
1 'polypeptide(L)'
;MDMWDKCAFPVDPKVLEGRVCYGGLDLSSSTDITAFVLVFPPLDDDDKYFTLPFFWIPEDNIDLRVRRDHVNYDLWQKQGFLLTTEGNVVHYGFIETFIEQLGKKYNIREIAFDRWGAVQMVQNLEGMGFTVVPFGQGFKDMSPPTKELMKLTLEQRIAHGGQPVLRWMMDNIYIRTDPAGNIKPDKEKSTEKIDGAVATIMALDRALRNGGGDNGSVYDGRGLFIL
;
A
#
# COMPACT_ATOMS: atom_id res chain seq x y z
N MET A 1 4.94 -14.48 9.56
CA MET A 1 6.00 -13.52 9.22
C MET A 1 7.15 -14.12 8.43
N ASP A 2 7.59 -15.35 8.67
CA ASP A 2 8.76 -15.94 7.99
C ASP A 2 8.75 -15.86 6.46
N MET A 3 7.60 -16.07 5.82
CA MET A 3 7.48 -15.97 4.36
C MET A 3 7.51 -14.53 3.86
N TRP A 4 6.96 -13.59 4.63
CA TRP A 4 7.08 -12.16 4.35
C TRP A 4 8.54 -11.73 4.45
N ASP A 5 9.25 -12.10 5.51
CA ASP A 5 10.64 -11.70 5.70
C ASP A 5 11.59 -12.22 4.59
N LYS A 6 11.27 -13.37 3.98
CA LYS A 6 11.99 -13.88 2.79
C LYS A 6 11.81 -12.99 1.55
N CYS A 7 10.77 -12.16 1.51
CA CYS A 7 10.49 -11.21 0.43
C CYS A 7 11.20 -9.85 0.62
N ALA A 8 12.09 -9.73 1.61
CA ALA A 8 12.91 -8.54 1.85
C ALA A 8 14.03 -8.34 0.80
N PHE A 9 13.77 -8.71 -0.45
CA PHE A 9 14.66 -8.41 -1.57
C PHE A 9 14.89 -6.89 -1.66
N PRO A 10 16.12 -6.44 -1.96
CA PRO A 10 16.43 -5.02 -2.07
C PRO A 10 15.54 -4.31 -3.08
N VAL A 11 15.13 -3.09 -2.73
CA VAL A 11 14.37 -2.19 -3.60
C VAL A 11 15.21 -0.93 -3.73
N ASP A 12 15.76 -0.67 -4.92
CA ASP A 12 16.45 0.59 -5.22
C ASP A 12 15.48 1.54 -5.94
N PRO A 13 15.03 2.64 -5.30
CA PRO A 13 14.12 3.59 -5.91
C PRO A 13 14.65 4.16 -7.24
N LYS A 14 15.96 4.28 -7.43
CA LYS A 14 16.55 4.83 -8.65
C LYS A 14 16.32 3.92 -9.86
N VAL A 15 16.38 2.60 -9.66
CA VAL A 15 16.14 1.61 -10.73
C VAL A 15 14.65 1.57 -11.12
N LEU A 16 13.78 2.09 -10.26
CA LEU A 16 12.34 2.16 -10.52
C LEU A 16 11.92 3.44 -11.24
N GLU A 17 12.80 4.44 -11.41
CA GLU A 17 12.47 5.69 -12.11
C GLU A 17 11.95 5.41 -13.52
N GLY A 18 10.86 6.09 -13.90
CA GLY A 18 10.15 5.92 -15.16
C GLY A 18 9.29 4.64 -15.28
N ARG A 19 9.45 3.65 -14.40
CA ARG A 19 8.60 2.44 -14.43
C ARG A 19 7.14 2.79 -14.16
N VAL A 20 6.26 2.01 -14.78
CA VAL A 20 4.83 2.01 -14.45
C VAL A 20 4.64 1.52 -13.03
N CYS A 21 3.81 2.22 -12.28
CA CYS A 21 3.41 1.81 -10.94
C CYS A 21 1.98 2.27 -10.60
N TYR A 22 1.48 1.72 -9.51
CA TYR A 22 0.16 2.01 -8.98
C TYR A 22 0.26 2.37 -7.51
N GLY A 23 -0.47 3.40 -7.10
CA GLY A 23 -0.49 3.89 -5.74
C GLY A 23 -1.67 3.35 -4.95
N GLY A 24 -1.45 3.13 -3.65
CA GLY A 24 -2.51 2.94 -2.67
C GLY A 24 -2.30 3.96 -1.56
N LEU A 25 -3.33 4.75 -1.28
CA LEU A 25 -3.31 5.83 -0.31
C LEU A 25 -4.32 5.52 0.80
N ASP A 26 -3.81 5.25 2.00
CA ASP A 26 -4.60 5.08 3.21
C ASP A 26 -4.40 6.29 4.13
N LEU A 27 -5.45 7.12 4.23
CA LEU A 27 -5.41 8.41 4.91
C LEU A 27 -5.86 8.29 6.36
N SER A 28 -5.05 8.82 7.26
CA SER A 28 -5.45 9.05 8.64
C SER A 28 -6.42 10.22 8.74
N SER A 29 -7.44 10.09 9.60
CA SER A 29 -8.42 11.14 9.84
C SER A 29 -7.89 12.33 10.66
N SER A 30 -6.75 12.21 11.35
CA SER A 30 -6.15 13.33 12.10
C SER A 30 -4.70 13.07 12.53
N THR A 31 -4.49 12.12 13.44
CA THR A 31 -3.22 11.92 14.15
C THR A 31 -2.56 10.58 13.87
N ASP A 32 -3.31 9.65 13.29
CA ASP A 32 -2.84 8.31 12.90
C ASP A 32 -1.89 8.34 11.70
N ILE A 33 -1.27 7.19 11.44
CA ILE A 33 -0.31 7.03 10.35
C ILE A 33 -1.06 7.20 9.03
N THR A 34 -0.54 8.04 8.15
CA THR A 34 -0.92 8.03 6.74
C THR A 34 0.07 7.18 5.97
N ALA A 35 -0.42 6.32 5.07
CA ALA A 35 0.40 5.45 4.25
C ALA A 35 0.14 5.70 2.76
N PHE A 36 1.22 5.83 1.99
CA PHE A 36 1.18 5.79 0.54
C PHE A 36 2.16 4.73 0.05
N VAL A 37 1.68 3.75 -0.69
CA VAL A 37 2.53 2.66 -1.20
C VAL A 37 2.43 2.63 -2.71
N LEU A 38 3.58 2.66 -3.38
CA LEU A 38 3.69 2.37 -4.80
C LEU A 38 3.98 0.88 -5.02
N VAL A 39 3.24 0.25 -5.91
CA VAL A 39 3.48 -1.12 -6.39
C VAL A 39 3.86 -1.04 -7.87
N PHE A 40 5.04 -1.57 -8.19
CA PHE A 40 5.57 -1.67 -9.55
C PHE A 40 5.35 -3.12 -10.02
N PRO A 41 4.47 -3.36 -11.01
CA PRO A 41 4.27 -4.70 -11.55
C PRO A 41 5.54 -5.19 -12.26
N PRO A 42 5.76 -6.51 -12.31
CA PRO A 42 6.92 -7.10 -12.96
C PRO A 42 6.96 -6.77 -14.46
N LEU A 43 8.16 -6.63 -15.03
CA LEU A 43 8.34 -6.41 -16.48
C LEU A 43 8.30 -7.72 -17.29
N ASP A 44 8.65 -8.84 -16.66
CA ASP A 44 8.67 -10.19 -17.22
C ASP A 44 8.37 -11.23 -16.13
N ASP A 45 8.41 -12.51 -16.47
CA ASP A 45 8.06 -13.59 -15.52
C ASP A 45 9.07 -13.77 -14.38
N ASP A 46 10.33 -13.38 -14.58
CA ASP A 46 11.42 -13.49 -13.61
C ASP A 46 11.47 -12.27 -12.66
N ASP A 47 10.85 -11.15 -13.06
CA ASP A 47 10.74 -9.94 -12.27
C ASP A 47 9.72 -10.07 -11.11
N LYS A 48 9.84 -9.17 -10.13
CA LYS A 48 9.00 -9.14 -8.93
C LYS A 48 8.07 -7.93 -8.95
N TYR A 49 7.00 -8.04 -8.16
CA TYR A 49 6.28 -6.86 -7.72
C TYR A 49 7.16 -6.10 -6.72
N PHE A 50 7.65 -4.91 -7.08
CA PHE A 50 8.36 -4.07 -6.12
C PHE A 50 7.38 -3.19 -5.36
N THR A 51 7.57 -3.06 -4.05
CA THR A 51 6.81 -2.13 -3.22
C THR A 51 7.71 -1.02 -2.71
N LEU A 52 7.28 0.23 -2.85
CA LEU A 52 7.95 1.39 -2.29
C LEU A 52 6.98 2.16 -1.38
N PRO A 53 7.05 1.91 -0.05
CA PRO A 53 6.13 2.52 0.91
C PRO A 53 6.65 3.85 1.48
N PHE A 54 5.72 4.75 1.78
CA PHE A 54 5.96 6.03 2.43
C PHE A 54 4.94 6.22 3.55
N PHE A 55 5.40 6.72 4.70
CA PHE A 55 4.59 6.81 5.92
C PHE A 55 4.76 8.17 6.57
N TRP A 56 3.67 8.73 7.11
CA TRP A 56 3.68 10.02 7.81
C TRP A 56 2.94 9.96 9.14
N ILE A 57 3.50 10.66 10.13
CA ILE A 57 2.84 10.99 11.41
C ILE A 57 3.07 12.50 11.67
N PRO A 58 2.14 13.23 12.31
CA PRO A 58 2.39 14.60 12.72
C PRO A 58 3.56 14.68 13.72
N GLU A 59 4.48 15.62 13.52
CA GLU A 59 5.74 15.73 14.29
C GLU A 59 5.49 15.83 15.80
N ASP A 60 4.53 16.66 16.21
CA ASP A 60 4.20 16.92 17.62
C ASP A 60 3.68 15.65 18.35
N ASN A 61 3.28 14.62 17.59
CA ASN A 61 2.67 13.42 18.14
C ASN A 61 3.66 12.27 18.34
N ILE A 62 4.91 12.38 17.89
CA ILE A 62 5.88 11.26 17.95
C ILE A 62 6.08 10.78 19.39
N ASP A 63 6.49 11.65 20.31
CA ASP A 63 6.83 11.26 21.69
C ASP A 63 5.63 10.67 22.45
N LEU A 64 4.43 11.20 22.17
CA LEU A 64 3.21 10.68 22.76
C LEU A 64 2.87 9.30 22.20
N ARG A 65 3.06 9.08 20.89
CA ARG A 65 2.83 7.79 20.24
C ARG A 65 3.85 6.74 20.62
N VAL A 66 5.13 7.07 20.77
CA VAL A 66 6.15 6.13 21.26
C VAL A 66 5.74 5.59 22.62
N ARG A 67 5.33 6.46 23.55
CA ARG A 67 4.87 6.07 24.89
C ARG A 67 3.57 5.27 24.89
N ARG A 68 2.61 5.65 24.03
CA ARG A 68 1.29 5.01 23.97
C ARG A 68 1.34 3.65 23.27
N ASP A 69 1.96 3.60 22.10
CA ASP A 69 1.95 2.44 21.21
C ASP A 69 3.09 1.47 21.51
N HIS A 70 4.12 1.91 22.27
CA HIS A 70 5.34 1.15 22.53
C HIS A 70 6.08 0.75 21.24
N VAL A 71 6.09 1.70 20.29
CA VAL A 71 6.69 1.56 18.95
C VAL A 71 7.73 2.66 18.75
N ASN A 72 8.88 2.30 18.17
CA ASN A 72 10.03 3.20 17.99
C ASN A 72 9.87 4.15 16.79
N TYR A 73 8.79 4.94 16.77
CA TYR A 73 8.53 5.90 15.69
C TYR A 73 9.65 6.95 15.56
N ASP A 74 10.22 7.38 16.69
CA ASP A 74 11.33 8.32 16.75
C ASP A 74 12.60 7.77 16.09
N LEU A 75 12.89 6.48 16.28
CA LEU A 75 14.02 5.82 15.63
C LEU A 75 13.79 5.71 14.12
N TRP A 76 12.60 5.29 13.69
CA TRP A 76 12.27 5.19 12.27
C TRP A 76 12.28 6.54 11.57
N GLN A 77 11.91 7.61 12.28
CA GLN A 77 12.01 8.97 11.78
C GLN A 77 13.47 9.39 11.58
N LYS A 78 14.35 9.17 12.57
CA LYS A 78 15.79 9.43 12.45
C LYS A 78 16.46 8.63 11.33
N GLN A 79 15.96 7.43 11.04
CA GLN A 79 16.45 6.55 9.98
C GLN A 79 15.86 6.85 8.59
N GLY A 80 14.86 7.75 8.51
CA GLY A 80 14.18 8.08 7.26
C GLY A 80 13.16 7.03 6.78
N PHE A 81 12.80 6.05 7.62
CA PHE A 81 11.74 5.08 7.32
C PHE A 81 10.33 5.61 7.59
N LEU A 82 10.24 6.68 8.38
CA LEU A 82 9.01 7.38 8.72
C LEU A 82 9.23 8.87 8.49
N LEU A 83 8.32 9.53 7.79
CA LEU A 83 8.34 10.96 7.57
C LEU A 83 7.42 11.66 8.57
N THR A 84 7.58 12.97 8.70
CA THR A 84 6.69 13.80 9.51
C THR A 84 6.00 14.87 8.68
N THR A 85 4.83 15.28 9.13
CA THR A 85 4.22 16.56 8.73
C THR A 85 4.33 17.53 9.90
N GLU A 86 4.56 18.80 9.61
CA GLU A 86 4.63 19.85 10.63
C GLU A 86 3.32 19.95 11.44
N GLY A 87 3.45 20.16 12.75
CA GLY A 87 2.33 20.34 13.67
C GLY A 87 1.72 19.04 14.22
N ASN A 88 0.48 19.14 14.69
CA ASN A 88 -0.21 18.10 15.48
C ASN A 88 -1.23 17.26 14.69
N VAL A 89 -1.48 17.61 13.43
CA VAL A 89 -2.38 16.89 12.50
C VAL A 89 -1.68 16.65 11.16
N VAL A 90 -2.13 15.64 10.42
CA VAL A 90 -1.56 15.32 9.11
C VAL A 90 -1.87 16.45 8.13
N HIS A 91 -0.84 17.06 7.55
CA HIS A 91 -1.00 18.11 6.55
C HIS A 91 -1.12 17.53 5.14
N TYR A 92 -2.35 17.34 4.64
CA TYR A 92 -2.58 16.70 3.34
C TYR A 92 -1.88 17.39 2.17
N GLY A 93 -1.78 18.72 2.15
CA GLY A 93 -1.06 19.43 1.09
C GLY A 93 0.43 19.06 0.98
N PHE A 94 1.05 18.62 2.08
CA PHE A 94 2.42 18.11 2.06
C PHE A 94 2.49 16.76 1.36
N ILE A 95 1.53 15.89 1.66
CA ILE A 95 1.42 14.56 1.04
C ILE A 95 1.07 14.68 -0.45
N GLU A 96 0.16 15.58 -0.81
CA GLU A 96 -0.17 15.90 -2.21
C GLU A 96 1.07 16.36 -2.98
N THR A 97 1.83 17.31 -2.43
CA THR A 97 3.09 17.77 -3.04
C THR A 97 4.09 16.62 -3.16
N PHE A 98 4.19 15.76 -2.14
CA PHE A 98 5.07 14.61 -2.18
C PHE A 98 4.69 13.63 -3.30
N ILE A 99 3.40 13.30 -3.44
CA ILE A 99 2.87 12.45 -4.50
C ILE A 99 3.13 13.09 -5.87
N GLU A 100 2.95 14.40 -6.02
CA GLU A 100 3.28 15.12 -7.26
C GLU A 100 4.77 14.94 -7.65
N GLN A 101 5.69 15.03 -6.68
CA GLN A 101 7.11 14.80 -6.92
C GLN A 101 7.41 13.34 -7.28
N LEU A 102 6.69 12.37 -6.71
CA LEU A 102 6.79 10.97 -7.12
C LEU A 102 6.28 10.77 -8.54
N GLY A 103 5.19 11.43 -8.95
CA GLY A 103 4.67 11.39 -10.32
C GLY A 103 5.62 11.99 -11.36
N LYS A 104 6.55 12.87 -10.95
CA LYS A 104 7.64 13.37 -11.81
C LYS A 104 8.76 12.35 -11.99
N LYS A 105 8.89 11.38 -11.09
CA LYS A 105 9.94 10.34 -11.09
C LYS A 105 9.46 9.01 -11.65
N TYR A 106 8.21 8.64 -11.39
CA TYR A 106 7.62 7.36 -11.73
C TYR A 106 6.36 7.55 -12.58
N ASN A 107 6.00 6.54 -13.37
CA ASN A 107 4.80 6.57 -14.18
C ASN A 107 3.60 6.01 -13.37
N ILE A 108 3.10 6.82 -12.42
CA ILE A 108 1.96 6.46 -11.57
C ILE A 108 0.67 6.49 -12.40
N ARG A 109 0.10 5.31 -12.67
CA ARG A 109 -1.09 5.17 -13.54
C ARG A 109 -2.39 5.40 -12.81
N GLU A 110 -2.57 4.75 -11.67
CA GLU A 110 -3.75 4.93 -10.82
C GLU A 110 -3.33 5.00 -9.36
N ILE A 111 -4.07 5.79 -8.57
CA ILE A 111 -3.96 5.83 -7.12
C ILE A 111 -5.29 5.38 -6.52
N ALA A 112 -5.31 4.22 -5.87
CA ALA A 112 -6.45 3.78 -5.09
C ALA A 112 -6.53 4.55 -3.76
N PHE A 113 -7.73 4.93 -3.34
CA PHE A 113 -8.00 5.57 -2.05
C PHE A 113 -9.29 5.04 -1.41
N ASP A 114 -9.47 5.14 -0.09
CA ASP A 114 -10.74 4.74 0.55
C ASP A 114 -11.88 5.69 0.18
N ARG A 115 -12.95 5.13 -0.39
CA ARG A 115 -14.14 5.86 -0.88
C ARG A 115 -14.85 6.74 0.15
N TRP A 116 -14.60 6.53 1.44
CA TRP A 116 -15.22 7.31 2.53
C TRP A 116 -14.39 8.53 2.96
N GLY A 117 -13.22 8.78 2.36
CA GLY A 117 -12.25 9.79 2.81
C GLY A 117 -11.95 10.93 1.83
N ALA A 118 -11.51 12.06 2.41
CA ALA A 118 -10.77 13.19 1.81
C ALA A 118 -11.10 13.61 0.35
N VAL A 119 -12.37 13.94 0.09
CA VAL A 119 -12.85 14.43 -1.23
C VAL A 119 -11.97 15.55 -1.80
N GLN A 120 -11.51 16.49 -0.96
CA GLN A 120 -10.65 17.59 -1.42
C GLN A 120 -9.29 17.10 -1.95
N MET A 121 -8.69 16.12 -1.29
CA MET A 121 -7.39 15.57 -1.72
C MET A 121 -7.52 14.83 -3.06
N VAL A 122 -8.63 14.11 -3.26
CA VAL A 122 -8.95 13.47 -4.54
C VAL A 122 -8.99 14.51 -5.65
N GLN A 123 -9.76 15.59 -5.46
CA GLN A 123 -9.87 16.68 -6.44
C GLN A 123 -8.52 17.33 -6.74
N ASN A 124 -7.68 17.53 -5.71
CA ASN A 124 -6.36 18.11 -5.88
C ASN A 124 -5.44 17.18 -6.68
N LEU A 125 -5.40 15.89 -6.37
CA LEU A 125 -4.61 14.90 -7.10
C LEU A 125 -5.09 14.74 -8.56
N GLU A 126 -6.40 14.72 -8.80
CA GLU A 126 -6.97 14.75 -10.15
C GLU A 126 -6.58 16.03 -10.90
N GLY A 127 -6.62 17.19 -10.21
CA GLY A 127 -6.15 18.47 -10.76
C GLY A 127 -4.66 18.50 -11.10
N MET A 128 -3.85 17.66 -10.46
CA MET A 128 -2.43 17.43 -10.78
C MET A 128 -2.23 16.42 -11.92
N GLY A 129 -3.31 15.83 -12.44
CA GLY A 129 -3.28 14.88 -13.56
C GLY A 129 -3.21 13.40 -13.16
N PHE A 130 -3.34 13.06 -11.88
CA PHE A 130 -3.42 11.66 -11.46
C PHE A 130 -4.81 11.08 -11.72
N THR A 131 -4.87 9.80 -12.09
CA THR A 131 -6.13 9.04 -12.06
C THR A 131 -6.31 8.48 -10.65
N VAL A 132 -7.33 8.96 -9.93
CA VAL A 132 -7.62 8.54 -8.56
C VAL A 132 -8.87 7.65 -8.55
N VAL A 133 -8.75 6.44 -7.98
CA VAL A 133 -9.79 5.41 -8.07
C VAL A 133 -10.34 5.10 -6.66
N PRO A 134 -11.65 5.27 -6.42
CA PRO A 134 -12.23 4.90 -5.14
C PRO A 134 -12.18 3.39 -4.95
N PHE A 135 -11.69 2.98 -3.79
CA PHE A 135 -11.53 1.59 -3.39
C PHE A 135 -12.36 1.30 -2.14
N GLY A 136 -12.98 0.13 -2.11
CA GLY A 136 -13.72 -0.32 -0.95
C GLY A 136 -12.88 -1.12 0.02
N GLN A 137 -12.84 -0.74 1.31
CA GLN A 137 -12.14 -1.54 2.31
C GLN A 137 -12.96 -2.72 2.88
N GLY A 138 -14.05 -3.10 2.21
CA GLY A 138 -14.90 -4.24 2.58
C GLY A 138 -14.43 -5.56 1.95
N PHE A 139 -14.96 -6.69 2.43
CA PHE A 139 -14.59 -8.04 1.98
C PHE A 139 -14.61 -8.21 0.44
N LYS A 140 -15.63 -7.68 -0.24
CA LYS A 140 -15.77 -7.79 -1.71
C LYS A 140 -14.54 -7.29 -2.46
N ASP A 141 -14.06 -6.11 -2.07
CA ASP A 141 -13.04 -5.38 -2.81
C ASP A 141 -11.64 -5.78 -2.28
N MET A 142 -11.47 -6.01 -0.97
CA MET A 142 -10.21 -6.41 -0.33
C MET A 142 -9.82 -7.88 -0.58
N SER A 143 -10.77 -8.80 -0.72
CA SER A 143 -10.48 -10.25 -0.75
C SER A 143 -9.59 -10.67 -1.92
N PRO A 144 -9.86 -10.30 -3.19
CA PRO A 144 -9.01 -10.69 -4.31
C PRO A 144 -7.53 -10.23 -4.17
N PRO A 145 -7.23 -8.94 -3.96
CA PRO A 145 -5.84 -8.49 -3.85
C PRO A 145 -5.15 -8.98 -2.57
N THR A 146 -5.89 -9.22 -1.47
CA THR A 146 -5.31 -9.83 -0.27
C THR A 146 -4.87 -11.26 -0.54
N LYS A 147 -5.70 -12.06 -1.23
CA LYS A 147 -5.34 -13.44 -1.62
C LYS A 147 -4.13 -13.46 -2.54
N GLU A 148 -4.05 -12.52 -3.49
CA GLU A 148 -2.88 -12.43 -4.38
C GLU A 148 -1.63 -12.00 -3.62
N LEU A 149 -1.71 -11.03 -2.71
CA LEU A 149 -0.57 -10.65 -1.86
C LEU A 149 -0.03 -11.85 -1.06
N MET A 150 -0.92 -12.66 -0.48
CA MET A 150 -0.54 -13.89 0.23
C MET A 150 0.16 -14.88 -0.71
N LYS A 151 -0.38 -15.10 -1.91
CA LYS A 151 0.22 -15.98 -2.93
C LYS A 151 1.60 -15.49 -3.37
N LEU A 152 1.73 -14.22 -3.75
CA LEU A 152 3.00 -13.61 -4.16
C LEU A 152 4.04 -13.69 -3.05
N THR A 153 3.62 -13.55 -1.79
CA THR A 153 4.52 -13.74 -0.63
C THR A 153 5.01 -15.17 -0.51
N LEU A 154 4.11 -16.16 -0.67
CA LEU A 154 4.49 -17.58 -0.63
C LEU A 154 5.44 -17.97 -1.77
N GLU A 155 5.21 -17.41 -2.95
CA GLU A 155 6.02 -17.61 -4.16
C GLU A 155 7.29 -16.75 -4.19
N GLN A 156 7.50 -15.87 -3.19
CA GLN A 156 8.60 -14.89 -3.15
C GLN A 156 8.66 -13.99 -4.40
N ARG A 157 7.49 -13.64 -4.96
CA ARG A 157 7.33 -12.78 -6.14
C ARG A 157 7.09 -11.30 -5.82
N ILE A 158 7.24 -10.92 -4.55
CA ILE A 158 7.18 -9.54 -4.08
C ILE A 158 8.52 -9.13 -3.47
N ALA A 159 8.95 -7.90 -3.70
CA ALA A 159 10.17 -7.30 -3.17
C ALA A 159 9.82 -6.03 -2.41
N HIS A 160 9.95 -6.06 -1.08
CA HIS A 160 9.53 -4.96 -0.21
C HIS A 160 10.68 -4.27 0.56
N GLY A 161 11.93 -4.60 0.23
CA GLY A 161 13.11 -3.87 0.70
C GLY A 161 13.36 -3.96 2.20
N GLY A 162 12.68 -4.86 2.91
CA GLY A 162 12.78 -4.99 4.37
C GLY A 162 12.35 -3.73 5.13
N GLN A 163 11.47 -2.89 4.57
CA GLN A 163 11.07 -1.64 5.22
C GLN A 163 10.43 -1.93 6.60
N PRO A 164 10.98 -1.39 7.71
CA PRO A 164 10.64 -1.86 9.06
C PRO A 164 9.25 -1.46 9.53
N VAL A 165 8.72 -0.32 9.09
CA VAL A 165 7.37 0.16 9.41
C VAL A 165 6.31 -0.74 8.75
N LEU A 166 6.47 -1.02 7.45
CA LEU A 166 5.61 -1.92 6.70
C LEU A 166 5.70 -3.33 7.27
N ARG A 167 6.90 -3.83 7.56
CA ARG A 167 7.09 -5.14 8.20
C ARG A 167 6.33 -5.22 9.53
N TRP A 168 6.43 -4.20 10.39
CA TRP A 168 5.68 -4.12 11.64
C TRP A 168 4.16 -4.11 11.41
N MET A 169 3.68 -3.34 10.43
CA MET A 169 2.27 -3.33 10.07
C MET A 169 1.77 -4.68 9.52
N MET A 170 2.62 -5.42 8.79
CA MET A 170 2.30 -6.76 8.31
C MET A 170 2.21 -7.79 9.45
N ASP A 171 3.03 -7.63 10.49
CA ASP A 171 3.00 -8.48 11.70
C ASP A 171 1.71 -8.27 12.52
N ASN A 172 1.13 -7.07 12.44
CA ASN A 172 -0.13 -6.73 13.10
C ASN A 172 -1.38 -7.26 12.38
N ILE A 173 -1.26 -7.86 11.18
CA ILE A 173 -2.43 -8.27 10.40
C ILE A 173 -3.10 -9.48 11.03
N TYR A 174 -4.40 -9.34 11.27
CA TYR A 174 -5.33 -10.43 11.51
C TYR A 174 -6.26 -10.59 10.31
N ILE A 175 -6.29 -11.79 9.71
CA ILE A 175 -7.18 -12.06 8.58
C ILE A 175 -8.59 -12.38 9.09
N ARG A 176 -9.54 -11.50 8.78
CA ARG A 176 -10.97 -11.81 8.97
C ARG A 176 -11.52 -12.52 7.75
N THR A 177 -12.40 -13.47 7.99
CA THR A 177 -13.09 -14.25 6.95
C THR A 177 -14.60 -14.10 7.12
N ASP A 178 -15.31 -13.78 6.03
CA ASP A 178 -16.78 -13.75 6.04
C ASP A 178 -17.38 -15.16 5.79
N PRO A 179 -18.71 -15.35 5.98
CA PRO A 179 -19.34 -16.65 5.73
C PRO A 179 -19.25 -17.16 4.29
N ALA A 180 -18.93 -16.29 3.33
CA ALA A 180 -18.73 -16.66 1.92
C ALA A 180 -17.27 -17.04 1.60
N GLY A 181 -16.37 -17.03 2.59
CA GLY A 181 -14.95 -17.36 2.41
C GLY A 181 -14.14 -16.22 1.79
N ASN A 182 -14.65 -14.99 1.79
CA ASN A 182 -13.85 -13.80 1.47
C ASN A 182 -13.00 -13.42 2.67
N ILE A 183 -11.80 -12.93 2.39
CA ILE A 183 -10.88 -12.48 3.42
C ILE A 183 -10.67 -10.97 3.35
N LYS A 184 -10.29 -10.35 4.46
CA LYS A 184 -9.75 -8.99 4.46
C LYS A 184 -8.72 -8.83 5.58
N PRO A 185 -7.71 -7.98 5.40
CA PRO A 185 -6.85 -7.58 6.50
C PRO A 185 -7.70 -6.83 7.54
N ASP A 186 -7.42 -7.09 8.80
CA ASP A 186 -7.94 -6.38 9.93
C ASP A 186 -6.88 -6.37 11.03
N LYS A 187 -7.19 -5.74 12.15
CA LYS A 187 -6.37 -5.75 13.35
C LYS A 187 -7.07 -6.54 14.45
N GLU A 188 -6.31 -7.21 15.30
CA GLU A 188 -6.87 -7.90 16.47
C GLU A 188 -7.24 -6.87 17.54
N LYS A 189 -6.37 -5.87 17.73
CA LYS A 189 -6.56 -4.78 18.70
C LYS A 189 -6.64 -3.44 17.99
N SER A 190 -7.48 -2.54 18.48
CA SER A 190 -7.66 -1.21 17.87
C SER A 190 -6.39 -0.35 17.85
N THR A 191 -5.46 -0.60 18.78
CA THR A 191 -4.16 0.08 18.91
C THR A 191 -3.16 -0.30 17.82
N GLU A 192 -3.32 -1.46 17.21
CA GLU A 192 -2.48 -1.91 16.11
C GLU A 192 -2.72 -1.09 14.84
N LYS A 193 -1.68 -1.04 14.00
CA LYS A 193 -1.67 -0.28 12.75
C LYS A 193 -1.36 -1.22 11.59
N ILE A 194 -2.14 -1.10 10.54
CA ILE A 194 -2.07 -1.91 9.32
C ILE A 194 -2.17 -1.04 8.06
N ASP A 195 -2.03 0.28 8.22
CA ASP A 195 -2.34 1.27 7.17
C ASP A 195 -1.45 1.04 5.93
N GLY A 196 -0.18 0.68 6.14
CA GLY A 196 0.72 0.28 5.06
C GLY A 196 0.34 -1.02 4.36
N ALA A 197 -0.24 -1.99 5.09
CA ALA A 197 -0.72 -3.22 4.48
C ALA A 197 -1.98 -2.97 3.64
N VAL A 198 -2.91 -2.17 4.17
CA VAL A 198 -4.12 -1.72 3.45
C VAL A 198 -3.74 -0.97 2.19
N ALA A 199 -2.84 0.02 2.28
CA ALA A 199 -2.32 0.76 1.13
C ALA A 199 -1.62 -0.16 0.11
N THR A 200 -0.83 -1.13 0.56
CA THR A 200 -0.17 -2.11 -0.33
C THR A 200 -1.19 -2.95 -1.10
N ILE A 201 -2.24 -3.43 -0.43
CA ILE A 201 -3.31 -4.24 -1.04
C ILE A 201 -4.11 -3.42 -2.05
N MET A 202 -4.41 -2.16 -1.72
CA MET A 202 -5.09 -1.23 -2.62
C MET A 202 -4.25 -0.96 -3.88
N ALA A 203 -2.95 -0.68 -3.73
CA ALA A 203 -2.03 -0.49 -4.85
C ALA A 203 -1.93 -1.75 -5.72
N LEU A 204 -1.82 -2.93 -5.09
CA LEU A 204 -1.74 -4.22 -5.78
C LEU A 204 -3.01 -4.51 -6.58
N ASP A 205 -4.20 -4.22 -6.05
CA ASP A 205 -5.45 -4.37 -6.81
C ASP A 205 -5.44 -3.57 -8.12
N ARG A 206 -4.96 -2.33 -8.08
CA ARG A 206 -4.83 -1.48 -9.28
C ARG A 206 -3.82 -2.06 -10.27
N ALA A 207 -2.70 -2.56 -9.76
CA ALA A 207 -1.69 -3.23 -10.58
C ALA A 207 -2.24 -4.49 -11.25
N LEU A 208 -3.02 -5.32 -10.53
CA LEU A 208 -3.58 -6.57 -11.08
C LEU A 208 -4.63 -6.33 -12.17
N ARG A 209 -5.46 -5.29 -12.00
CA ARG A 209 -6.53 -4.98 -12.98
C ARG A 209 -6.01 -4.34 -14.26
N ASN A 210 -4.89 -3.63 -14.17
CA ASN A 210 -4.30 -2.94 -15.31
C ASN A 210 -3.09 -3.68 -15.90
N GLY A 211 -2.47 -4.59 -15.14
CA GLY A 211 -1.35 -5.43 -15.57
C GLY A 211 -1.75 -6.62 -16.45
N GLY A 212 -3.05 -6.95 -16.54
CA GLY A 212 -3.58 -7.95 -17.47
C GLY A 212 -3.68 -7.49 -18.93
N GLY A 213 -3.06 -6.35 -19.26
CA GLY A 213 -3.27 -5.61 -20.50
C GLY A 213 -2.29 -5.86 -21.65
N ASP A 214 -1.28 -6.74 -21.50
CA ASP A 214 -0.38 -7.12 -22.62
C ASP A 214 0.05 -8.60 -22.64
N ASN A 215 -0.43 -9.43 -21.71
CA ASN A 215 -0.33 -10.89 -21.80
C ASN A 215 -1.72 -11.49 -21.51
N GLY A 216 -2.28 -12.13 -22.54
CA GLY A 216 -3.68 -12.51 -22.64
C GLY A 216 -4.30 -13.10 -21.38
N SER A 217 -5.55 -12.68 -21.14
CA SER A 217 -6.53 -13.31 -20.25
C SER A 217 -6.35 -14.84 -20.16
N VAL A 218 -5.77 -15.30 -19.05
CA VAL A 218 -5.76 -16.73 -18.67
C VAL A 218 -7.15 -17.17 -18.15
N TYR A 219 -8.13 -16.26 -18.10
CA TYR A 219 -9.49 -16.55 -17.68
C TYR A 219 -10.48 -16.82 -18.82
N ASP A 220 -10.06 -16.72 -20.09
CA ASP A 220 -10.90 -17.11 -21.24
C ASP A 220 -10.70 -18.56 -21.71
N GLY A 221 -9.85 -19.34 -21.03
CA GLY A 221 -9.43 -20.68 -21.48
C GLY A 221 -10.06 -21.89 -20.78
N ARG A 222 -10.96 -21.72 -19.80
CA ARG A 222 -11.63 -22.87 -19.16
C ARG A 222 -13.10 -22.91 -19.54
N GLY A 223 -13.34 -23.53 -20.70
CA GLY A 223 -14.66 -23.99 -21.08
C GLY A 223 -15.32 -24.74 -19.92
N LEU A 224 -16.55 -24.34 -19.62
CA LEU A 224 -17.48 -25.08 -18.78
C LEU A 224 -17.62 -26.50 -19.33
N PHE A 225 -16.94 -27.46 -18.71
CA PHE A 225 -17.34 -28.86 -18.82
C PHE A 225 -18.58 -29.05 -17.95
N ILE A 226 -19.73 -28.94 -18.59
CA ILE A 226 -20.98 -29.50 -18.06
C ILE A 226 -20.91 -31.01 -18.33
N LEU A 227 -20.87 -31.79 -17.26
CA LEU A 227 -21.24 -33.20 -17.25
C LEU A 227 -22.69 -33.31 -16.77
#